data_AF-A0A7X6PB43-F1
#
_entry.id   AF-A0A7X6PB43-F1
#
_cell.length_a   1.000
_cell.length_b   1.000
_cell.length_c   1.000
_cell.angle_alpha   90.00
_cell.angle_beta   90.00
_cell.angle_gamma   90.00
#
_symmetry.space_group_name_H-M   'P 1'
#
loop_
_entity.id
_entity.type
_entity.pdbx_description
1 polymer ?
#
loop_
_entity_poly.entity_id
_entity_poly.type
_entity_poly.pdbx_seq_one_letter_code
_entity_poly.pdbx_strand_id
1 'polypeptide(L)'
;MKNCKICNKPLKPGQNRYCSNKCRLKGLNEFRKSNLKLNQELIKKVCGYIKTGNYIETSCRACGITAKTYYEWIKKAEIKPNSIYGMFSKAIEEAEAEAEIALELEIRKKVPEDWRAGDTILKKRFRKRWGDKIEYEGGMAVTVDVGDKVKKLLQDPKQYKTISEFVLELGGEEFFTEEDSTDKS
;
A
#
# COMPACT_ATOMS: atom_id res chain seq x y z
N MET A 1 -34.04 -23.26 28.54
CA MET A 1 -33.11 -24.07 27.71
C MET A 1 -32.27 -23.12 26.85
N LYS A 2 -30.95 -23.35 26.72
CA LYS A 2 -30.11 -22.56 25.81
C LYS A 2 -30.23 -23.11 24.39
N ASN A 3 -30.30 -22.24 23.40
CA ASN A 3 -30.35 -22.63 21.99
C ASN A 3 -29.04 -22.30 21.25
N CYS A 4 -28.77 -23.04 20.19
CA CYS A 4 -27.61 -22.83 19.33
C CYS A 4 -27.71 -21.48 18.60
N LYS A 5 -26.64 -20.67 18.63
CA LYS A 5 -26.61 -19.35 17.97
C LYS A 5 -26.74 -19.37 16.44
N ILE A 6 -26.58 -20.52 15.78
CA ILE A 6 -26.55 -20.63 14.31
C ILE A 6 -27.82 -21.29 13.75
N CYS A 7 -28.30 -22.37 14.37
CA CYS A 7 -29.45 -23.14 13.86
C CYS A 7 -30.64 -23.17 14.83
N ASN A 8 -30.57 -22.43 15.94
CA ASN A 8 -31.58 -22.30 16.98
C ASN A 8 -32.06 -23.61 17.63
N LYS A 9 -31.37 -24.75 17.39
CA LYS A 9 -31.68 -26.02 18.04
C LYS A 9 -31.37 -25.98 19.54
N PRO A 10 -32.14 -26.67 20.39
CA PRO A 10 -31.86 -26.76 21.83
C PRO A 10 -30.50 -27.44 22.08
N LEU A 11 -29.73 -26.89 23.02
CA LEU A 11 -28.40 -27.39 23.38
C LEU A 11 -28.49 -28.56 24.37
N LYS A 12 -27.63 -29.57 24.18
CA LYS A 12 -27.47 -30.69 25.11
C LYS A 12 -26.75 -30.24 26.40
N PRO A 13 -26.91 -30.97 27.52
CA PRO A 13 -26.13 -30.71 28.74
C PRO A 13 -24.62 -30.69 28.43
N GLY A 14 -23.91 -29.66 28.91
CA GLY A 14 -22.48 -29.43 28.62
C GLY A 14 -22.18 -28.58 27.36
N GLN A 15 -23.17 -28.32 26.50
CA GLN A 15 -22.99 -27.42 25.35
C GLN A 15 -23.38 -25.98 25.70
N ASN A 16 -22.51 -25.02 25.39
CA ASN A 16 -22.71 -23.63 25.83
C ASN A 16 -23.17 -22.66 24.71
N ARG A 17 -22.65 -22.78 23.48
CA ARG A 17 -22.93 -21.84 22.36
C ARG A 17 -23.43 -22.49 21.06
N TYR A 18 -22.98 -23.70 20.76
CA TYR A 18 -23.21 -24.35 19.46
C TYR A 18 -23.61 -25.82 19.66
N CYS A 19 -24.58 -26.30 18.87
CA CYS A 19 -25.08 -27.69 19.00
C CYS A 19 -24.16 -28.74 18.37
N SER A 20 -23.25 -28.34 17.47
CA SER A 20 -22.34 -29.24 16.76
C SER A 20 -21.08 -28.52 16.28
N ASN A 21 -20.04 -29.28 15.93
CA ASN A 21 -18.81 -28.74 15.35
C ASN A 21 -19.09 -27.99 14.03
N LYS A 22 -20.05 -28.47 13.22
CA LYS A 22 -20.53 -27.78 12.01
C LYS A 22 -21.07 -26.38 12.32
N CYS A 23 -21.89 -26.23 13.36
CA CYS A 23 -22.40 -24.92 13.78
C CYS A 23 -21.29 -24.03 14.35
N ARG A 24 -20.33 -24.62 15.09
CA ARG A 24 -19.15 -23.90 15.58
C ARG A 24 -18.33 -23.32 14.44
N LEU A 25 -18.02 -24.13 13.41
CA LEU A 25 -17.26 -23.69 12.23
C LEU A 25 -18.00 -22.63 11.42
N LYS A 26 -19.33 -22.77 11.24
CA LYS A 26 -20.15 -21.72 10.61
C LYS A 26 -20.06 -20.39 11.38
N GLY A 27 -20.22 -20.42 12.70
CA GLY A 27 -20.11 -19.22 13.52
C GLY A 27 -18.72 -18.58 13.49
N LEU A 28 -17.65 -19.39 13.47
CA LEU A 28 -16.28 -18.91 13.28
C LEU A 28 -16.08 -18.25 11.90
N ASN A 29 -16.62 -18.84 10.83
CA ASN A 29 -16.51 -18.27 9.49
C ASN A 29 -17.31 -16.98 9.32
N GLU A 30 -18.52 -16.89 9.87
CA GLU A 30 -19.30 -15.64 9.89
C GLU A 30 -18.58 -14.56 10.68
N PHE A 31 -18.04 -14.90 11.86
CA PHE A 31 -17.26 -13.97 12.68
C PHE A 31 -15.98 -13.49 11.96
N ARG A 32 -15.27 -14.39 11.27
CA ARG A 32 -14.11 -14.00 10.44
C ARG A 32 -14.52 -13.10 9.28
N LYS A 33 -15.62 -13.41 8.61
CA LYS A 33 -16.15 -12.61 7.50
C LYS A 33 -16.60 -11.22 7.97
N SER A 34 -17.17 -11.09 9.17
CA SER A 34 -17.53 -9.80 9.76
C SER A 34 -16.32 -9.01 10.27
N ASN A 35 -15.30 -9.68 10.83
CA ASN A 35 -14.08 -9.01 11.28
C ASN A 35 -13.16 -8.56 10.15
N LEU A 36 -13.20 -9.24 9.00
CA LEU A 36 -12.52 -8.77 7.79
C LEU A 36 -13.33 -7.70 7.05
N LYS A 37 -14.57 -7.43 7.45
CA LYS A 37 -15.37 -6.32 6.91
C LYS A 37 -14.98 -5.05 7.65
N LEU A 38 -14.61 -4.02 6.89
CA LEU A 38 -14.27 -2.71 7.44
C LEU A 38 -15.39 -2.21 8.37
N ASN A 39 -15.03 -1.90 9.61
CA ASN A 39 -15.90 -1.39 10.66
C ASN A 39 -15.11 -0.41 11.55
N GLN A 40 -15.81 0.35 12.42
CA GLN A 40 -15.16 1.39 13.23
C GLN A 40 -14.12 0.86 14.23
N GLU A 41 -14.31 -0.32 14.80
CA GLU A 41 -13.36 -0.92 15.74
C GLU A 41 -12.05 -1.29 15.03
N LEU A 42 -12.15 -1.86 13.82
CA LEU A 42 -11.01 -2.20 12.99
C LEU A 42 -10.22 -0.95 12.57
N ILE A 43 -10.92 0.12 12.18
CA ILE A 43 -10.30 1.41 11.85
C ILE A 43 -9.49 1.93 13.04
N LYS A 44 -10.11 2.00 14.22
CA LYS A 44 -9.43 2.45 15.46
C LYS A 44 -8.19 1.62 15.76
N LYS A 45 -8.28 0.29 15.61
CA LYS A 45 -7.17 -0.62 15.86
C LYS A 45 -6.00 -0.40 14.90
N VAL A 46 -6.27 -0.27 13.60
CA VAL A 46 -5.23 0.02 12.59
C VAL A 46 -4.58 1.37 12.86
N CYS A 47 -5.38 2.42 13.10
CA CYS A 47 -4.87 3.75 13.40
C CYS A 47 -4.00 3.76 14.66
N GLY A 48 -4.37 2.99 15.69
CA GLY A 48 -3.57 2.85 16.90
C GLY A 48 -2.13 2.39 16.61
N TYR A 49 -1.94 1.38 15.77
CA TYR A 49 -0.60 0.93 15.39
C TYR A 49 0.18 1.94 14.55
N ILE A 50 -0.50 2.69 13.68
CA ILE A 50 0.13 3.70 12.83
C ILE A 50 0.65 4.86 13.69
N LYS A 51 -0.17 5.32 14.64
CA LYS A 51 0.16 6.39 15.61
C LYS A 51 1.42 6.07 16.42
N THR A 52 1.69 4.80 16.72
CA THR A 52 2.92 4.40 17.43
C THR A 52 4.15 4.33 16.52
N GLY A 53 4.05 4.75 15.25
CA GLY A 53 5.21 4.79 14.37
C GLY A 53 5.32 3.64 13.36
N ASN A 54 4.37 2.70 13.31
CA ASN A 54 4.47 1.54 12.42
C ASN A 54 4.07 1.85 10.97
N TYR A 55 4.67 1.13 10.02
CA TYR A 55 4.25 1.14 8.62
C TYR A 55 2.80 0.66 8.45
N ILE A 56 2.12 1.19 7.43
CA ILE A 56 0.73 0.85 7.10
C ILE A 56 0.57 -0.67 6.93
N GLU A 57 1.40 -1.31 6.11
CA GLU A 57 1.27 -2.75 5.84
C GLU A 57 1.43 -3.59 7.11
N THR A 58 2.41 -3.26 7.96
CA THR A 58 2.62 -3.93 9.26
C THR A 58 1.41 -3.75 10.17
N SER A 59 0.89 -2.51 10.25
CA SER A 59 -0.29 -2.17 11.06
C SER A 59 -1.55 -2.91 10.59
N CYS A 60 -1.76 -2.98 9.27
CA CYS A 60 -2.83 -3.75 8.65
C CYS A 60 -2.69 -5.25 8.93
N ARG A 61 -1.49 -5.81 8.76
CA ARG A 61 -1.23 -7.25 8.95
C ARG A 61 -1.44 -7.66 10.41
N ALA A 62 -1.05 -6.82 11.37
CA ALA A 62 -1.34 -7.00 12.79
C ALA A 62 -2.85 -7.01 13.11
N CYS A 63 -3.67 -6.42 12.24
CA CYS A 63 -5.12 -6.42 12.32
C CYS A 63 -5.78 -7.51 11.46
N GLY A 64 -5.00 -8.38 10.80
CA GLY A 64 -5.51 -9.42 9.91
C GLY A 64 -5.95 -8.91 8.53
N ILE A 65 -5.57 -7.69 8.16
CA ILE A 65 -5.85 -7.10 6.85
C ILE A 65 -4.64 -7.34 5.93
N THR A 66 -4.88 -7.84 4.73
CA THR A 66 -3.83 -8.00 3.71
C THR A 66 -3.58 -6.67 2.99
N ALA A 67 -2.38 -6.47 2.45
CA ALA A 67 -2.06 -5.28 1.65
C ALA A 67 -3.05 -5.11 0.49
N LYS A 68 -3.42 -6.20 -0.20
CA LYS A 68 -4.44 -6.18 -1.26
C LYS A 68 -5.76 -5.58 -0.77
N THR A 69 -6.27 -6.06 0.35
CA THR A 69 -7.53 -5.57 0.95
C THR A 69 -7.44 -4.10 1.32
N TYR A 70 -6.31 -3.67 1.88
CA TYR A 70 -6.05 -2.27 2.19
C TYR A 70 -6.15 -1.39 0.94
N TYR A 71 -5.40 -1.70 -0.13
CA TYR A 71 -5.43 -0.90 -1.36
C TYR A 71 -6.80 -0.91 -2.06
N GLU A 72 -7.53 -2.03 -2.01
CA GLU A 72 -8.90 -2.08 -2.49
C GLU A 72 -9.84 -1.14 -1.71
N TRP A 73 -9.62 -0.98 -0.40
CA TRP A 73 -10.41 -0.04 0.42
C TRP A 73 -10.04 1.41 0.15
N ILE A 74 -8.77 1.72 -0.08
CA ILE A 74 -8.33 3.07 -0.49
C ILE A 74 -8.94 3.45 -1.84
N LYS A 75 -8.89 2.56 -2.85
CA LYS A 75 -9.56 2.82 -4.14
C LYS A 75 -11.08 3.04 -3.98
N LYS A 76 -11.73 2.31 -3.08
CA LYS A 76 -13.14 2.52 -2.77
C LYS A 76 -13.40 3.85 -2.04
N ALA A 77 -12.45 4.32 -1.26
CA ALA A 77 -12.51 5.61 -0.58
C ALA A 77 -12.52 6.76 -1.59
N GLU A 78 -11.66 6.69 -2.62
CA GLU A 78 -11.60 7.67 -3.72
C GLU A 78 -12.94 7.76 -4.47
N ILE A 79 -13.56 6.62 -4.76
CA ILE A 79 -14.85 6.57 -5.46
C ILE A 79 -16.01 6.99 -4.53
N LYS A 80 -15.92 6.71 -3.23
CA LYS A 80 -16.99 6.93 -2.23
C LYS A 80 -16.45 7.61 -0.97
N PRO A 81 -16.12 8.91 -1.03
CA PRO A 81 -15.50 9.62 0.09
C PRO A 81 -16.41 9.76 1.32
N ASN A 82 -17.74 9.81 1.13
CA ASN A 82 -18.70 9.89 2.24
C ASN A 82 -19.07 8.51 2.82
N SER A 83 -18.34 7.46 2.49
CA SER A 83 -18.57 6.10 3.00
C SER A 83 -17.61 5.74 4.13
N ILE A 84 -17.81 4.56 4.74
CA ILE A 84 -16.87 4.02 5.73
C ILE A 84 -15.44 3.86 5.18
N TYR A 85 -15.29 3.69 3.85
CA TYR A 85 -13.98 3.63 3.20
C TYR A 85 -13.30 5.00 3.20
N GLY A 86 -14.04 6.08 2.93
CA GLY A 86 -13.54 7.44 3.04
C GLY A 86 -13.18 7.83 4.47
N MET A 87 -14.02 7.45 5.44
CA MET A 87 -13.69 7.59 6.86
C MET A 87 -12.41 6.83 7.23
N PHE A 88 -12.21 5.64 6.68
CA PHE A 88 -10.98 4.88 6.88
C PHE A 88 -9.77 5.60 6.29
N SER A 89 -9.83 6.04 5.03
CA SER A 89 -8.72 6.79 4.40
C SER A 89 -8.33 8.02 5.21
N LYS A 90 -9.32 8.84 5.58
CA LYS A 90 -9.08 10.04 6.39
C LYS A 90 -8.48 9.71 7.75
N ALA A 91 -8.98 8.69 8.43
CA ALA A 91 -8.45 8.27 9.73
C ALA A 91 -7.00 7.76 9.63
N ILE A 92 -6.62 7.12 8.52
CA ILE A 92 -5.24 6.71 8.26
C ILE A 92 -4.35 7.94 8.08
N GLU A 93 -4.77 8.91 7.25
CA GLU A 93 -4.03 10.16 7.04
C GLU A 93 -3.82 10.94 8.35
N GLU A 94 -4.87 11.06 9.17
CA GLU A 94 -4.79 11.68 10.50
C GLU A 94 -3.83 10.92 11.42
N ALA A 95 -3.90 9.58 11.44
CA ALA A 95 -3.01 8.75 12.24
C ALA A 95 -1.53 8.87 11.82
N GLU A 96 -1.26 9.02 10.52
CA GLU A 96 0.09 9.26 10.01
C GLU A 96 0.63 10.63 10.41
N ALA A 97 -0.20 11.68 10.33
CA ALA A 97 0.16 13.02 10.78
C ALA A 97 0.45 13.05 12.29
N GLU A 98 -0.35 12.37 13.11
CA GLU A 98 -0.07 12.23 14.54
C GLU A 98 1.23 11.48 14.81
N ALA A 99 1.53 10.42 14.05
CA ALA A 99 2.79 9.68 14.17
C ALA A 99 4.00 10.54 13.79
N GLU A 100 3.86 11.40 12.77
CA GLU A 100 4.89 12.36 12.35
C GLU A 100 5.19 13.37 13.46
N ILE A 101 4.15 13.97 14.04
CA ILE A 101 4.28 14.93 15.16
C ILE A 101 4.95 14.26 16.37
N ALA A 102 4.51 13.04 16.73
CA ALA A 102 5.08 12.31 17.86
C ALA A 102 6.58 12.03 17.66
N LEU A 103 6.97 11.61 16.46
CA LEU A 103 8.37 11.37 16.12
C LEU A 103 9.19 12.65 16.13
N GLU A 104 8.66 13.74 15.57
CA GLU A 104 9.32 15.06 15.58
C GLU A 104 9.57 15.56 17.00
N LEU A 105 8.58 15.43 17.90
CA LEU A 105 8.73 15.81 19.31
C LEU A 105 9.83 15.00 20.00
N GLU A 106 9.93 13.69 19.74
CA GLU A 106 10.99 12.85 20.28
C GLU A 106 12.37 13.23 19.72
N ILE A 107 12.45 13.60 18.44
CA ILE A 107 13.68 14.12 17.84
C ILE A 107 14.09 15.41 18.53
N ARG A 108 13.19 16.39 18.65
CA ARG A 108 13.46 17.70 19.27
C ARG A 108 14.00 17.56 20.69
N LYS A 109 13.50 16.59 21.47
CA LYS A 109 14.04 16.28 22.81
C LYS A 109 15.49 15.79 22.77
N LYS A 110 15.86 15.04 21.73
CA LYS A 110 17.19 14.43 21.55
C LYS A 110 18.18 15.27 20.74
N VAL A 111 17.76 16.43 20.21
CA VAL A 111 18.63 17.35 19.47
C VAL A 111 19.93 17.73 20.20
N PRO A 112 20.00 17.85 21.54
CA PRO A 112 21.27 18.07 22.21
C PRO A 112 22.24 16.88 22.13
N GLU A 113 21.76 15.64 21.91
CA GLU A 113 22.55 14.40 22.09
C GLU A 113 22.69 13.56 20.81
N ASP A 114 21.61 13.23 20.09
CA ASP A 114 21.69 12.55 18.77
C ASP A 114 20.35 12.58 17.99
N TRP A 115 20.26 13.49 17.02
CA TRP A 115 19.05 13.71 16.20
C TRP A 115 18.93 12.81 14.97
N ARG A 116 20.03 12.13 14.58
CA ARG A 116 20.17 11.45 13.27
C ARG A 116 19.21 10.28 13.07
N ALA A 117 18.92 9.55 14.14
CA ALA A 117 18.05 8.37 14.08
C ALA A 117 16.62 8.74 13.67
N GLY A 118 16.08 9.81 14.23
CA GLY A 118 14.74 10.24 13.86
C GLY A 118 14.68 11.01 12.54
N ASP A 119 15.71 11.78 12.19
CA ASP A 119 15.86 12.37 10.84
C ASP A 119 15.80 11.27 9.75
N THR A 120 16.52 10.18 9.97
CA THR A 120 16.52 9.02 9.07
C THR A 120 15.12 8.40 8.92
N ILE A 121 14.36 8.30 10.01
CA ILE A 121 13.01 7.72 9.97
C ILE A 121 12.04 8.67 9.25
N LEU A 122 12.10 9.97 9.53
CA LEU A 122 11.28 10.99 8.86
C LEU A 122 11.53 11.00 7.35
N LYS A 123 12.79 10.99 6.92
CA LYS A 123 13.20 10.92 5.50
C LYS A 123 12.68 9.67 4.80
N LYS A 124 12.75 8.51 5.45
CA LYS A 124 12.30 7.24 4.85
C LYS A 124 10.78 7.15 4.76
N ARG A 125 10.07 7.61 5.78
CA ARG A 125 8.61 7.44 5.89
C ARG A 125 7.83 8.55 5.22
N PHE A 126 8.30 9.79 5.32
CA PHE A 126 7.67 10.98 4.78
C PHE A 126 8.54 11.60 3.68
N ARG A 127 9.06 10.77 2.76
CA ARG A 127 10.03 11.17 1.72
C ARG A 127 9.62 12.42 0.95
N LYS A 128 8.34 12.58 0.63
CA LYS A 128 7.84 13.76 -0.10
C LYS A 128 8.04 15.07 0.68
N ARG A 129 7.92 15.04 2.01
CA ARG A 129 8.03 16.22 2.89
C ARG A 129 9.45 16.42 3.44
N TRP A 130 10.09 15.32 3.84
CA TRP A 130 11.36 15.33 4.58
C TRP A 130 12.56 14.81 3.79
N GLY A 131 12.35 14.25 2.59
CA GLY A 131 13.45 13.79 1.75
C GLY A 131 14.38 14.94 1.38
N ASP A 132 15.66 14.63 1.21
CA ASP A 132 16.66 15.63 0.80
C ASP A 132 16.24 16.21 -0.56
N LYS A 133 16.01 17.53 -0.59
CA LYS A 133 15.76 18.25 -1.84
C LYS A 133 17.10 18.54 -2.47
N ILE A 134 17.38 17.87 -3.57
CA ILE A 134 18.53 18.20 -4.41
C ILE A 134 18.05 19.26 -5.39
N GLU A 135 18.33 20.53 -5.08
CA GLU A 135 18.19 21.62 -6.03
C GLU A 135 19.44 21.62 -6.93
N TYR A 136 19.21 21.44 -8.23
CA TYR A 136 20.27 21.34 -9.22
C TYR A 136 20.35 22.64 -10.02
N GLU A 137 21.26 23.52 -9.63
CA GLU A 137 21.65 24.67 -10.43
C GLU A 137 22.84 24.29 -11.31
N GLY A 138 22.55 23.92 -12.55
CA GLY A 138 23.57 23.76 -13.58
C GLY A 138 23.29 22.59 -14.49
N GLY A 139 22.60 22.79 -15.61
CA GLY A 139 22.33 21.75 -16.59
C GLY A 139 23.61 21.07 -17.09
N MET A 140 23.95 19.92 -16.54
CA MET A 140 24.90 18.99 -17.16
C MET A 140 24.05 17.95 -17.88
N ALA A 141 24.11 17.96 -19.22
CA ALA A 141 23.51 16.92 -20.03
C ALA A 141 24.20 15.59 -19.68
N VAL A 142 23.47 14.71 -18.99
CA VAL A 142 23.90 13.33 -18.81
C VAL A 142 23.50 12.59 -20.08
N THR A 143 24.45 12.37 -20.98
CA THR A 143 24.31 11.37 -22.03
C THR A 143 24.36 10.00 -21.37
N VAL A 144 23.19 9.43 -21.10
CA VAL A 144 23.09 8.02 -20.79
C VAL A 144 23.29 7.29 -22.11
N ASP A 145 24.38 6.54 -22.27
CA ASP A 145 24.51 5.61 -23.39
C ASP A 145 23.52 4.46 -23.16
N VAL A 146 22.30 4.67 -23.63
CA VAL A 146 21.24 3.68 -23.64
C VAL A 146 21.47 2.67 -24.78
N GLY A 147 22.44 2.92 -25.66
CA GLY A 147 22.71 2.20 -26.90
C GLY A 147 22.85 0.70 -26.68
N ASP A 148 23.69 0.23 -25.77
CA ASP A 148 23.98 -1.21 -25.68
C ASP A 148 22.84 -2.06 -25.09
N LYS A 149 22.07 -1.48 -24.16
CA LYS A 149 20.93 -2.19 -23.54
C LYS A 149 19.68 -2.10 -24.38
N VAL A 150 19.42 -0.94 -24.98
CA VAL A 150 18.26 -0.76 -25.85
C VAL A 150 18.49 -1.41 -27.22
N LYS A 151 19.70 -1.39 -27.80
CA LYS A 151 20.00 -2.18 -29.03
C LYS A 151 19.76 -3.67 -28.82
N LYS A 152 20.17 -4.24 -27.67
CA LYS A 152 19.90 -5.65 -27.34
C LYS A 152 18.42 -5.98 -27.15
N LEU A 153 17.63 -5.05 -26.60
CA LEU A 153 16.18 -5.20 -26.43
C LEU A 153 15.42 -5.01 -27.75
N LEU A 154 15.88 -4.10 -28.62
CA LEU A 154 15.29 -3.80 -29.93
C LEU A 154 15.64 -4.84 -31.00
N GLN A 155 16.69 -5.65 -30.79
CA GLN A 155 17.03 -6.80 -31.64
C GLN A 155 16.08 -7.99 -31.47
N ASP A 156 15.16 -7.96 -30.49
CA ASP A 156 14.08 -8.94 -30.38
C ASP A 156 12.91 -8.54 -31.31
N PRO A 157 12.66 -9.28 -32.42
CA PRO A 157 11.67 -8.89 -33.41
C PRO A 157 10.24 -8.82 -32.87
N LYS A 158 9.96 -9.53 -31.77
CA LYS A 158 8.65 -9.50 -31.12
C LYS A 158 8.42 -8.22 -30.34
N GLN A 159 9.45 -7.64 -29.74
CA GLN A 159 9.33 -6.40 -28.96
C GLN A 159 9.30 -5.16 -29.86
N TYR A 160 10.09 -5.16 -30.94
CA TYR A 160 10.12 -4.08 -31.93
C TYR A 160 8.73 -3.78 -32.50
N LYS A 161 8.01 -4.81 -32.96
CA LYS A 161 6.69 -4.65 -33.56
C LYS A 161 5.68 -4.00 -32.62
N THR A 162 5.70 -4.40 -31.34
CA THR A 162 4.78 -3.86 -30.32
C THR A 162 5.07 -2.40 -29.97
N ILE A 163 6.35 -2.00 -30.00
CA ILE A 163 6.75 -0.62 -29.70
C ILE A 163 6.39 0.30 -30.86
N SER A 164 6.65 -0.10 -32.11
CA SER A 164 6.30 0.70 -33.28
C SER A 164 4.78 0.85 -33.44
N GLU A 165 4.01 -0.22 -33.19
CA GLU A 165 2.53 -0.14 -33.17
C GLU A 165 2.02 0.86 -32.11
N PHE A 166 2.61 0.86 -30.91
CA PHE A 166 2.22 1.77 -29.83
C PHE A 166 2.59 3.24 -30.11
N VAL A 167 3.73 3.50 -30.73
CA VAL A 167 4.16 4.86 -31.11
C VAL A 167 3.27 5.43 -32.22
N LEU A 168 2.89 4.60 -33.20
CA LEU A 168 1.97 4.98 -34.26
C LEU A 168 0.54 5.23 -33.72
N GLU A 169 0.06 4.46 -32.75
CA GLU A 169 -1.24 4.70 -32.08
C GLU A 169 -1.28 6.06 -31.35
N LEU A 170 -0.14 6.52 -30.83
CA LEU A 170 0.00 7.82 -30.17
C LEU A 170 0.25 8.97 -31.15
N GLY A 171 0.25 8.71 -32.47
CA GLY A 171 0.46 9.71 -33.52
C GLY A 171 1.91 10.17 -33.67
N GLY A 172 2.87 9.40 -33.17
CA GLY A 172 4.31 9.65 -33.39
C GLY A 172 4.78 9.15 -34.75
N GLU A 173 5.88 9.71 -35.26
CA GLU A 173 6.57 9.20 -36.45
C GLU A 173 7.41 7.96 -36.11
N GLU A 174 7.70 7.12 -37.12
CA GLU A 174 8.57 5.95 -36.95
C GLU A 174 9.96 6.41 -36.45
N PHE A 175 10.35 5.87 -35.30
CA PHE A 175 11.49 6.39 -34.55
C PHE A 175 12.85 5.87 -35.06
N PHE A 176 12.88 4.85 -35.93
CA PHE A 176 14.10 4.26 -36.50
C PHE A 176 13.81 3.58 -37.86
N THR A 177 14.60 3.87 -38.89
CA THR A 177 14.57 3.13 -40.17
C THR A 177 15.59 1.97 -40.12
N GLU A 178 15.39 0.92 -40.92
CA GLU A 178 16.30 -0.25 -40.95
C GLU A 178 17.77 0.11 -41.22
N GLU A 179 18.03 1.28 -41.82
CA GLU A 179 19.38 1.79 -42.09
C GLU A 179 20.17 2.14 -40.80
N ASP A 180 19.49 2.56 -39.72
CA ASP A 180 20.11 2.92 -38.44
C ASP A 180 20.64 1.69 -37.65
N SER A 181 20.31 0.48 -38.10
CA SER A 181 20.84 -0.78 -37.56
C SER A 181 22.21 -1.16 -38.11
N THR A 182 22.65 -0.53 -39.21
CA THR A 182 23.90 -0.85 -39.90
C THR A 182 24.94 0.26 -39.79
N ASP A 183 25.18 0.74 -38.57
CA ASP A 183 26.38 1.55 -38.35
C ASP A 183 27.61 0.64 -38.25
N LYS A 184 28.48 0.81 -39.24
CA LYS A 184 29.69 0.03 -39.49
C LYS A 184 30.68 0.23 -38.34
N SER A 185 31.32 -0.87 -37.97
CA SER A 185 32.58 -0.95 -37.21
C SER A 185 33.64 0.02 -37.71
#